data_AF-A0A356KZN2-F1
#
_entry.id   AF-A0A356KZN2-F1
#
_cell.length_a   1.000
_cell.length_b   1.000
_cell.length_c   1.000
_cell.angle_alpha   90.00
_cell.angle_beta   90.00
_cell.angle_gamma   90.00
#
_symmetry.space_group_name_H-M   'P 1'
#
loop_
_entity.id
_entity.type
_entity.pdbx_description
1 polymer ?
#
loop_
_entity_poly.entity_id
_entity_poly.type
_entity_poly.pdbx_seq_one_letter_code
_entity_poly.pdbx_strand_id
1 'polypeptide(L)'
;FIFGFEESYGYLAGPYVRDKDAVIGSMLICEMAAYYRSIGSSIKQRLEEIYQEYGRYLNKVDSFEFPGLSGMDKMAGIMNALRTNPPKDFAGKKVVKIADYTKPEETGLPAANVLIYSLDDGSTVVVRPSGTEPKIKAYYTTLGKNLEEAEAEKEKLAAALEPLFK
;
A
#
# COMPACT_ATOMS: atom_id res chain seq x y z
N PHE A 1 12.91 -16.46 -7.29
CA PHE A 1 13.05 -15.25 -6.45
C PHE A 1 13.84 -15.61 -5.20
N ILE A 2 14.39 -14.62 -4.51
CA ILE A 2 15.14 -14.82 -3.25
C ILE A 2 14.21 -14.65 -2.04
N PHE A 3 13.30 -13.67 -2.11
CA PHE A 3 12.34 -13.37 -1.05
C PHE A 3 11.02 -12.89 -1.68
N GLY A 4 9.90 -13.34 -1.14
CA GLY A 4 8.56 -12.88 -1.52
C GLY A 4 7.80 -12.43 -0.29
N PHE A 5 7.08 -11.31 -0.38
CA PHE A 5 6.33 -10.77 0.74
C PHE A 5 5.10 -9.98 0.31
N GLU A 6 4.18 -9.78 1.24
CA GLU A 6 3.00 -8.93 1.09
C GLU A 6 2.80 -8.06 2.33
N GLU A 7 2.14 -6.91 2.16
CA GLU A 7 1.76 -6.00 3.25
C GLU A 7 0.94 -6.69 4.35
N SER A 8 0.17 -7.74 4.00
CA SER A 8 -0.65 -8.53 4.91
C SER A 8 0.13 -9.55 5.77
N TYR A 9 1.42 -9.31 6.00
CA TYR A 9 2.33 -10.13 6.81
C TYR A 9 2.65 -11.53 6.25
N GLY A 10 2.48 -11.72 4.95
CA GLY A 10 2.89 -12.95 4.27
C GLY A 10 4.34 -12.87 3.84
N TYR A 11 5.16 -13.88 4.15
CA TYR A 11 6.57 -13.94 3.78
C TYR A 11 6.97 -15.35 3.32
N LEU A 12 7.93 -15.41 2.40
CA LEU A 12 8.59 -16.64 1.98
C LEU A 12 10.04 -16.34 1.56
N ALA A 13 11.00 -17.06 2.12
CA ALA A 13 12.41 -16.98 1.72
C ALA A 13 12.81 -18.21 0.91
N GLY A 14 13.19 -17.99 -0.36
CA GLY A 14 13.56 -19.06 -1.28
C GLY A 14 12.38 -19.84 -1.88
N PRO A 15 12.66 -20.84 -2.74
CA PRO A 15 11.66 -21.48 -3.59
C PRO A 15 11.17 -22.85 -3.08
N TYR A 16 11.41 -23.20 -1.82
CA TYR A 16 11.20 -24.56 -1.30
C TYR A 16 9.72 -24.96 -1.20
N VAL A 17 8.83 -23.98 -1.05
CA VAL A 17 7.38 -24.13 -1.12
C VAL A 17 6.78 -23.07 -2.05
N ARG A 18 5.52 -23.26 -2.41
CA ARG A 18 4.72 -22.32 -3.22
C ARG A 18 3.66 -21.59 -2.40
N ASP A 19 3.87 -21.50 -1.10
CA ASP A 19 2.99 -20.82 -0.15
C ASP A 19 3.82 -20.00 0.86
N LYS A 20 3.17 -19.08 1.56
CA LYS A 20 3.78 -18.31 2.65
C LYS A 20 4.15 -19.25 3.79
N ASP A 21 5.23 -18.91 4.49
CA ASP A 21 5.68 -19.67 5.64
C ASP A 21 5.99 -18.71 6.79
N ALA A 22 5.14 -18.74 7.81
CA ALA A 22 5.30 -17.91 8.99
C ALA A 22 6.49 -18.35 9.86
N VAL A 23 6.85 -19.65 9.84
CA VAL A 23 7.96 -20.20 10.62
C VAL A 23 9.28 -19.68 10.07
N ILE A 24 9.47 -19.67 8.74
CA ILE A 24 10.70 -19.10 8.15
C ILE A 24 10.78 -17.59 8.40
N GLY A 25 9.66 -16.85 8.28
CA GLY A 25 9.63 -15.42 8.58
C GLY A 25 10.03 -15.12 10.04
N SER A 26 9.53 -15.94 10.97
CA SER A 26 9.86 -15.85 12.40
C SER A 26 11.32 -16.19 12.68
N MET A 27 11.88 -17.20 12.01
CA MET A 27 13.29 -17.55 12.13
C MET A 27 14.20 -16.43 11.62
N LEU A 28 13.88 -15.83 10.47
CA LEU A 28 14.67 -14.75 9.88
C LEU A 28 14.74 -13.51 10.78
N ILE A 29 13.62 -13.11 11.38
CA ILE A 29 13.64 -11.95 12.29
C ILE A 29 14.44 -12.24 13.58
N CYS A 30 14.38 -13.49 14.09
CA CYS A 30 15.20 -13.93 15.22
C CYS A 30 16.70 -13.94 14.87
N GLU A 31 17.06 -14.42 13.68
CA GLU A 31 18.43 -14.41 13.18
C GLU A 31 18.96 -12.97 13.03
N MET A 32 18.18 -12.08 12.42
CA MET A 32 18.50 -10.64 12.34
C MET A 32 18.72 -10.04 13.74
N ALA A 33 17.84 -10.36 14.71
CA ALA A 33 17.97 -9.88 16.08
C ALA A 33 19.28 -10.35 16.73
N ALA A 34 19.58 -11.65 16.60
CA ALA A 34 20.79 -12.25 17.16
C ALA A 34 22.06 -11.65 16.52
N TYR A 35 22.09 -11.57 15.19
CA TYR A 35 23.21 -11.01 14.43
C TYR A 35 23.48 -9.56 14.80
N TYR A 36 22.48 -8.67 14.69
CA TYR A 36 22.71 -7.25 14.97
C TYR A 36 23.07 -7.00 16.43
N ARG A 37 22.51 -7.76 17.36
CA ARG A 37 22.93 -7.70 18.77
C ARG A 37 24.39 -8.10 18.95
N SER A 38 24.87 -9.13 18.23
CA SER A 38 26.26 -9.62 18.34
C SER A 38 27.31 -8.58 17.94
N ILE A 39 26.94 -7.60 17.09
CA ILE A 39 27.81 -6.52 16.64
C ILE A 39 27.49 -5.17 17.33
N GLY A 40 26.75 -5.18 18.43
CA GLY A 40 26.42 -3.98 19.20
C GLY A 40 25.34 -3.08 18.58
N SER A 41 24.53 -3.61 17.66
CA SER A 41 23.42 -2.92 16.99
C SER A 41 22.05 -3.53 17.38
N SER A 42 20.98 -3.11 16.69
CA SER A 42 19.63 -3.64 16.85
C SER A 42 18.82 -3.56 15.56
N ILE A 43 17.76 -4.36 15.43
CA ILE A 43 16.82 -4.27 14.29
C ILE A 43 16.27 -2.85 14.14
N LYS A 44 15.92 -2.19 15.26
CA LYS A 44 15.42 -0.81 15.25
C LYS A 44 16.46 0.14 14.66
N GLN A 45 17.71 0.05 15.10
CA GLN A 45 18.77 0.93 14.59
C GLN A 45 18.98 0.72 13.09
N ARG A 46 19.02 -0.53 12.62
CA ARG A 46 19.19 -0.84 11.19
C ARG A 46 18.01 -0.37 10.35
N LEU A 47 16.79 -0.44 10.88
CA LEU A 47 15.62 0.13 10.21
C LEU A 47 15.71 1.66 10.11
N GLU A 48 16.17 2.34 11.16
CA GLU A 48 16.39 3.78 11.14
C GLU A 48 17.48 4.19 10.13
N GLU A 49 18.55 3.41 10.00
CA GLU A 49 19.60 3.64 9.00
C GLU A 49 19.06 3.46 7.55
N ILE A 50 18.18 2.48 7.32
CA ILE A 50 17.47 2.33 6.03
C ILE A 50 16.62 3.56 5.73
N TYR A 51 15.87 4.07 6.71
CA TYR A 51 15.07 5.29 6.52
C TYR A 51 15.93 6.53 6.28
N GLN A 52 17.12 6.61 6.88
CA GLN A 52 18.06 7.71 6.62
C GLN A 52 18.65 7.63 5.20
N GLU A 53 18.94 6.43 4.70
CA GLU A 53 19.55 6.24 3.38
C GLU A 53 18.54 6.41 2.24
N TYR A 54 17.34 5.82 2.38
CA TYR A 54 16.36 5.74 1.29
C TYR A 54 15.14 6.64 1.49
N GLY A 55 15.02 7.28 2.65
CA GLY A 55 13.87 8.09 3.04
C GLY A 55 12.85 7.32 3.88
N ARG A 56 12.07 8.05 4.69
CA ARG A 56 11.11 7.44 5.61
C ARG A 56 9.75 7.27 4.97
N TYR A 57 9.56 6.10 4.37
CA TYR A 57 8.28 5.69 3.82
C TYR A 57 7.31 5.24 4.90
N LEU A 58 6.05 5.66 4.75
CA LEU A 58 4.92 5.14 5.51
C LEU A 58 3.96 4.44 4.56
N ASN A 59 3.58 3.22 4.91
CA ASN A 59 2.50 2.50 4.24
C ASN A 59 1.32 2.36 5.21
N LYS A 60 0.14 2.83 4.81
CA LYS A 60 -1.10 2.73 5.61
C LYS A 60 -2.28 2.35 4.74
N VAL A 61 -3.29 1.74 5.36
CA VAL A 61 -4.53 1.34 4.71
C VAL A 61 -5.72 1.89 5.50
N ASP A 62 -6.62 2.56 4.81
CA ASP A 62 -7.94 2.93 5.32
C ASP A 62 -9.01 2.04 4.68
N SER A 63 -10.08 1.78 5.41
CA SER A 63 -11.19 0.91 5.01
C SER A 63 -12.50 1.67 5.10
N PHE A 64 -13.23 1.72 3.99
CA PHE A 64 -14.50 2.43 3.88
C PHE A 64 -15.62 1.44 3.61
N GLU A 65 -16.57 1.34 4.53
CA GLU A 65 -17.70 0.42 4.46
C GLU A 65 -18.93 1.11 3.88
N PHE A 66 -19.67 0.38 3.06
CA PHE A 66 -20.90 0.82 2.41
C PHE A 66 -22.04 -0.09 2.86
N PRO A 67 -22.65 0.16 4.03
CA PRO A 67 -23.69 -0.71 4.56
C PRO A 67 -24.98 -0.63 3.74
N GLY A 68 -25.80 -1.67 3.84
CA GLY A 68 -27.11 -1.76 3.20
C GLY A 68 -27.11 -2.50 1.86
N LEU A 69 -28.31 -2.76 1.35
CA LEU A 69 -28.53 -3.58 0.15
C LEU A 69 -27.89 -2.99 -1.11
N SER A 70 -27.73 -1.67 -1.16
CA SER A 70 -27.12 -0.95 -2.30
C SER A 70 -25.60 -0.75 -2.16
N GLY A 71 -24.97 -1.29 -1.11
CA GLY A 71 -23.55 -1.08 -0.83
C GLY A 71 -22.61 -1.54 -1.96
N MET A 72 -22.92 -2.69 -2.56
CA MET A 72 -22.16 -3.24 -3.69
C MET A 72 -22.27 -2.36 -4.94
N ASP A 73 -23.48 -1.88 -5.26
CA ASP A 73 -23.72 -1.00 -6.42
C ASP A 73 -23.02 0.35 -6.22
N LYS A 74 -23.09 0.92 -5.01
CA LYS A 74 -22.38 2.16 -4.67
C LYS A 74 -20.87 2.00 -4.84
N MET A 75 -20.30 0.92 -4.31
CA MET A 75 -18.87 0.61 -4.47
C MET A 75 -18.46 0.47 -5.94
N ALA A 76 -19.26 -0.23 -6.76
CA ALA A 76 -19.01 -0.38 -8.19
C ALA A 76 -19.07 0.97 -8.91
N GLY A 77 -20.05 1.82 -8.57
CA GLY A 77 -20.19 3.17 -9.09
C GLY A 77 -18.98 4.06 -8.77
N ILE A 78 -18.49 4.03 -7.52
CA ILE A 78 -17.29 4.77 -7.09
C ILE A 78 -16.07 4.32 -7.90
N MET A 79 -15.82 3.00 -8.01
CA MET A 79 -14.68 2.48 -8.77
C MET A 79 -14.77 2.84 -10.25
N ASN A 80 -15.97 2.86 -10.83
CA ASN A 80 -16.17 3.30 -12.21
C ASN A 80 -15.93 4.81 -12.37
N ALA A 81 -16.41 5.64 -11.44
CA ALA A 81 -16.20 7.08 -11.46
C ALA A 81 -14.71 7.44 -11.35
N LEU A 82 -13.98 6.81 -10.43
CA LEU A 82 -12.53 6.97 -10.27
C LEU A 82 -11.74 6.59 -11.53
N ARG A 83 -12.25 5.63 -12.31
CA ARG A 83 -11.62 5.15 -13.55
C ARG A 83 -11.93 6.05 -14.74
N THR A 84 -13.18 6.48 -14.87
CA THR A 84 -13.67 7.25 -16.04
C THR A 84 -13.49 8.75 -15.89
N ASN A 85 -13.46 9.26 -14.66
CA ASN A 85 -13.21 10.65 -14.32
C ASN A 85 -12.15 10.72 -13.19
N PRO A 86 -10.89 10.37 -13.48
CA PRO A 86 -9.86 10.28 -12.47
C PRO A 86 -9.54 11.65 -11.86
N PRO A 87 -9.25 11.72 -10.55
CA PRO A 87 -8.72 12.92 -9.93
C PRO A 87 -7.43 13.38 -10.61
N LYS A 88 -7.25 14.70 -10.74
CA LYS A 88 -6.02 15.29 -11.29
C LYS A 88 -4.98 15.58 -10.22
N ASP A 89 -5.41 15.65 -8.96
CA ASP A 89 -4.55 15.84 -7.80
C ASP A 89 -5.21 15.25 -6.55
N PHE A 90 -4.39 15.01 -5.52
CA PHE A 90 -4.84 14.73 -4.17
C PHE A 90 -4.12 15.67 -3.22
N ALA A 91 -4.86 16.48 -2.47
CA ALA A 91 -4.31 17.49 -1.55
C ALA A 91 -3.27 18.42 -2.23
N GLY A 92 -3.50 18.81 -3.49
CA GLY A 92 -2.61 19.68 -4.25
C GLY A 92 -1.41 18.99 -4.92
N LYS A 93 -1.24 17.67 -4.72
CA LYS A 93 -0.20 16.86 -5.36
C LYS A 93 -0.73 16.27 -6.65
N LYS A 94 -0.09 16.57 -7.78
CA LYS A 94 -0.62 16.20 -9.11
C LYS A 94 -0.49 14.70 -9.33
N VAL A 95 -1.53 14.11 -9.92
CA VAL A 95 -1.47 12.75 -10.44
C VAL A 95 -0.64 12.74 -11.71
N VAL A 96 0.51 12.08 -11.67
CA VAL A 96 1.46 11.99 -12.81
C VAL A 96 1.33 10.67 -13.57
N LYS A 97 0.79 9.63 -12.93
CA LYS A 97 0.53 8.34 -13.56
C LYS A 97 -0.69 7.68 -12.92
N ILE A 98 -1.49 7.03 -13.76
CA ILE A 98 -2.59 6.17 -13.34
C ILE A 98 -2.32 4.79 -13.92
N ALA A 99 -2.34 3.75 -13.09
CA ALA A 99 -2.32 2.37 -13.54
C ALA A 99 -3.66 1.71 -13.20
N ASP A 100 -4.31 1.14 -14.21
CA ASP A 100 -5.56 0.40 -14.06
C ASP A 100 -5.28 -1.08 -14.29
N TYR A 101 -5.38 -1.87 -13.23
CA TYR A 101 -5.07 -3.29 -13.28
C TYR A 101 -6.17 -4.11 -13.94
N THR A 102 -7.27 -3.50 -14.40
CA THR A 102 -8.21 -4.19 -15.29
C THR A 102 -7.65 -4.37 -16.71
N LYS A 103 -6.52 -3.70 -17.01
CA LYS A 103 -5.83 -3.72 -18.30
C LYS A 103 -4.51 -4.49 -18.22
N PRO A 104 -4.54 -5.83 -18.34
CA PRO A 104 -3.34 -6.66 -18.29
C PRO A 104 -2.30 -6.31 -19.37
N GLU A 105 -2.73 -5.78 -20.50
CA GLU A 105 -1.87 -5.32 -21.59
C GLU A 105 -1.02 -4.10 -21.22
N GLU A 106 -1.51 -3.23 -20.32
CA GLU A 106 -0.77 -2.07 -19.82
C GLU A 106 0.13 -2.44 -18.63
N THR A 107 -0.30 -3.41 -17.81
CA THR A 107 0.36 -3.75 -16.53
C THR A 107 1.28 -4.96 -16.60
N GLY A 108 1.09 -5.86 -17.58
CA GLY A 108 1.78 -7.14 -17.67
C GLY A 108 1.39 -8.14 -16.58
N LEU A 109 0.30 -7.87 -15.84
CA LEU A 109 -0.15 -8.65 -14.69
C LEU A 109 -1.60 -9.13 -14.88
N PRO A 110 -2.04 -10.19 -14.20
CA PRO A 110 -3.42 -10.64 -14.25
C PRO A 110 -4.40 -9.52 -13.89
N ALA A 111 -5.56 -9.51 -14.56
CA ALA A 111 -6.56 -8.47 -14.36
C ALA A 111 -7.07 -8.44 -12.91
N ALA A 112 -7.11 -7.25 -12.32
CA ALA A 112 -7.63 -7.01 -10.99
C ALA A 112 -8.31 -5.64 -10.90
N ASN A 113 -9.32 -5.51 -10.03
CA ASN A 113 -9.99 -4.22 -9.82
C ASN A 113 -9.16 -3.34 -8.87
N VAL A 114 -8.06 -2.78 -9.38
CA VAL A 114 -7.15 -1.92 -8.62
C VAL A 114 -6.79 -0.71 -9.47
N LEU A 115 -6.89 0.47 -8.87
CA LEU A 115 -6.41 1.72 -9.45
C LEU A 115 -5.23 2.22 -8.61
N ILE A 116 -4.12 2.55 -9.24
CA ILE A 116 -2.95 3.17 -8.59
C ILE A 116 -2.76 4.56 -9.18
N TYR A 117 -2.80 5.58 -8.32
CA TYR A 117 -2.47 6.96 -8.64
C TYR A 117 -1.08 7.27 -8.08
N SER A 118 -0.09 7.49 -8.96
CA SER A 118 1.23 7.99 -8.57
C SER A 118 1.24 9.50 -8.63
N LEU A 119 1.78 10.14 -7.58
CA LEU A 119 1.79 11.59 -7.42
C LEU A 119 3.18 12.18 -7.73
N ASP A 120 3.23 13.47 -8.02
CA ASP A 120 4.46 14.21 -8.39
C ASP A 120 5.50 14.30 -7.28
N ASP A 121 5.12 14.10 -6.02
CA ASP A 121 6.01 14.04 -4.87
C ASP A 121 6.52 12.62 -4.55
N GLY A 122 6.17 11.63 -5.38
CA GLY A 122 6.53 10.22 -5.19
C GLY A 122 5.57 9.44 -4.27
N SER A 123 4.54 10.08 -3.69
CA SER A 123 3.50 9.38 -2.96
C SER A 123 2.61 8.55 -3.90
N THR A 124 1.90 7.57 -3.36
CA THR A 124 0.89 6.82 -4.10
C THR A 124 -0.41 6.68 -3.32
N VAL A 125 -1.53 6.70 -4.05
CA VAL A 125 -2.86 6.35 -3.56
C VAL A 125 -3.35 5.15 -4.37
N VAL A 126 -3.62 4.03 -3.71
CA VAL A 126 -4.14 2.81 -4.33
C VAL A 126 -5.57 2.59 -3.85
N VAL A 127 -6.51 2.42 -4.77
CA VAL A 127 -7.91 2.14 -4.44
C VAL A 127 -8.29 0.77 -4.98
N ARG A 128 -8.82 -0.09 -4.10
CA ARG A 128 -9.40 -1.39 -4.49
C ARG A 128 -10.69 -1.69 -3.73
N PRO A 129 -11.74 -2.21 -4.37
CA PRO A 129 -12.88 -2.76 -3.68
C PRO A 129 -12.55 -4.13 -3.08
N SER A 130 -13.25 -4.50 -2.03
CA SER A 130 -13.33 -5.88 -1.55
C SER A 130 -14.19 -6.70 -2.52
N GLY A 131 -13.80 -7.95 -2.77
CA GLY A 131 -14.55 -8.85 -3.65
C GLY A 131 -15.75 -9.50 -2.97
N THR A 132 -15.76 -9.56 -1.64
CA THR A 132 -16.74 -10.31 -0.84
C THR A 132 -17.57 -9.42 0.07
N GLU A 133 -17.15 -8.17 0.29
CA GLU A 133 -17.78 -7.24 1.22
C GLU A 133 -18.00 -5.89 0.54
N PRO A 134 -19.06 -5.14 0.87
CA PRO A 134 -19.30 -3.82 0.31
C PRO A 134 -18.36 -2.78 0.95
N LYS A 135 -17.08 -2.85 0.60
CA LYS A 135 -16.01 -2.07 1.21
C LYS A 135 -14.93 -1.71 0.19
N ILE A 136 -14.44 -0.48 0.24
CA ILE A 136 -13.26 -0.04 -0.51
C ILE A 136 -12.09 0.11 0.46
N LYS A 137 -10.91 -0.37 0.07
CA LYS A 137 -9.64 -0.09 0.75
C LYS A 137 -8.85 0.94 -0.03
N ALA A 138 -8.33 1.93 0.67
CA ALA A 138 -7.38 2.89 0.15
C ALA A 138 -6.02 2.65 0.82
N TYR A 139 -4.99 2.40 0.02
CA TYR A 139 -3.62 2.30 0.51
C TYR A 139 -2.87 3.55 0.15
N TYR A 140 -2.05 4.03 1.08
CA TYR A 140 -1.22 5.20 0.92
C TYR A 140 0.23 4.81 1.13
N THR A 141 1.08 5.21 0.20
CA THR A 141 2.53 5.26 0.42
C THR A 141 2.93 6.71 0.42
N THR A 142 3.43 7.21 1.55
CA THR A 142 3.90 8.59 1.71
C THR A 142 5.35 8.62 2.16
N LEU A 143 6.01 9.76 1.95
CA LEU A 143 7.41 9.98 2.29
C LEU A 143 7.51 11.21 3.21
N GLY A 144 8.30 11.11 4.28
CA GLY A 144 8.60 12.22 5.18
C GLY A 144 10.06 12.19 5.64
N LYS A 145 10.53 13.26 6.28
CA LYS A 145 11.86 13.27 6.92
C LYS A 145 11.85 12.48 8.23
N ASN A 146 10.68 12.38 8.85
CA ASN A 146 10.42 11.61 10.06
C ASN A 146 9.02 10.96 9.95
N LEU A 147 8.65 10.18 10.97
CA LEU A 147 7.38 9.44 10.95
C LEU A 147 6.18 10.40 10.98
N GLU A 148 6.26 11.44 11.79
CA GLU A 148 5.18 12.43 11.98
C GLU A 148 4.86 13.16 10.67
N GLU A 149 5.88 13.55 9.91
CA GLU A 149 5.71 14.15 8.58
C GLU A 149 5.08 13.16 7.60
N ALA A 150 5.55 11.91 7.55
CA ALA A 150 4.99 10.90 6.64
C ALA A 150 3.51 10.59 6.98
N GLU A 151 3.16 10.56 8.26
CA GLU A 151 1.79 10.39 8.75
C GLU A 151 0.92 11.60 8.39
N ALA A 152 1.42 12.83 8.59
CA ALA A 152 0.70 14.04 8.21
C ALA A 152 0.41 14.09 6.70
N GLU A 153 1.37 13.68 5.87
CA GLU A 153 1.14 13.56 4.42
C GLU A 153 0.08 12.52 4.08
N LYS A 154 0.06 11.38 4.79
CA LYS A 154 -0.99 10.37 4.61
C LYS A 154 -2.37 10.93 4.97
N GLU A 155 -2.49 11.66 6.07
CA GLU A 155 -3.77 12.21 6.52
C GLU A 155 -4.31 13.27 5.54
N LYS A 156 -3.43 14.08 4.93
CA LYS A 156 -3.83 15.00 3.84
C LYS A 156 -4.39 14.25 2.64
N LEU A 157 -3.73 13.16 2.21
CA LEU A 157 -4.19 12.33 1.10
C LEU A 157 -5.54 11.65 1.42
N ALA A 158 -5.69 11.13 2.63
CA ALA A 158 -6.93 10.51 3.08
C ALA A 158 -8.10 11.50 3.10
N ALA A 159 -7.88 12.71 3.63
CA ALA A 159 -8.89 13.77 3.64
C ALA A 159 -9.29 14.22 2.22
N ALA A 160 -8.37 14.19 1.25
CA ALA A 160 -8.67 14.49 -0.14
C ALA A 160 -9.42 13.34 -0.86
N LEU A 161 -9.17 12.10 -0.47
CA LEU A 161 -9.80 10.91 -1.07
C LEU A 161 -11.22 10.66 -0.55
N GLU A 162 -11.46 10.83 0.76
CA GLU A 162 -12.72 10.48 1.41
C GLU A 162 -13.97 11.08 0.72
N PRO A 163 -14.00 12.35 0.29
CA PRO A 163 -15.17 12.91 -0.39
C PRO A 163 -15.51 12.20 -1.71
N LEU A 164 -14.55 11.54 -2.35
CA LEU A 164 -14.77 10.80 -3.61
C LEU A 164 -15.52 9.49 -3.39
N PHE A 165 -15.68 9.04 -2.14
CA PHE A 165 -16.39 7.82 -1.78
C PHE A 165 -17.83 8.11 -1.28
N LYS A 166 -18.25 9.37 -1.23
CA LYS A 166 -19.59 9.77 -0.78
C LYS A 166 -20.58 9.72 -1.94
#